data_AF-A0A1H2FWX3-F1
#
_entry.id   AF-A0A1H2FWX3-F1
#
_cell.length_a   1.000
_cell.length_b   1.000
_cell.length_c   1.000
_cell.angle_alpha   90.00
_cell.angle_beta   90.00
_cell.angle_gamma   90.00
#
_symmetry.space_group_name_H-M   'P 1'
#
loop_
_entity.id
_entity.type
_entity.pdbx_description
1 polymer ?
#
loop_
_entity_poly.entity_id
_entity_poly.type
_entity_poly.pdbx_seq_one_letter_code
_entity_poly.pdbx_strand_id
1 'polypeptide(L)'
;MTKRKIYLRISIAVIAIGIILSSFYRPYIYRNNISDFGFADTIGSLVSVIGFCTFVWSRKEYSNRIRNIHITLATIIYGILWEFLGYINLYGTFDKKDIVAAAISGIFTYFIKTYIEYRYQKKELK
;
A
#
# COMPACT_ATOMS: atom_id res chain seq x y z
N MET A 1 -18.31 -15.05 -2.40
CA MET A 1 -16.88 -14.79 -2.08
C MET A 1 -16.82 -14.21 -0.67
N THR A 2 -15.80 -14.54 0.13
CA THR A 2 -15.64 -13.99 1.48
C THR A 2 -14.80 -12.71 1.44
N LYS A 3 -14.95 -11.81 2.41
CA LYS A 3 -14.13 -10.58 2.53
C LYS A 3 -12.64 -10.88 2.46
N ARG A 4 -12.20 -11.91 3.18
CA ARG A 4 -10.82 -12.43 3.17
C ARG A 4 -10.28 -12.75 1.77
N LYS A 5 -11.05 -13.43 0.93
CA LYS A 5 -10.64 -13.76 -0.45
C LYS A 5 -10.50 -12.52 -1.33
N ILE A 6 -11.34 -11.50 -1.11
CA ILE A 6 -11.22 -10.21 -1.81
C ILE A 6 -9.93 -9.51 -1.39
N TYR A 7 -9.66 -9.41 -0.09
CA TYR A 7 -8.42 -8.81 0.40
C TYR A 7 -7.18 -9.52 -0.13
N LEU A 8 -7.20 -10.86 -0.21
CA LEU A 8 -6.09 -11.62 -0.80
C LEU A 8 -5.89 -11.29 -2.28
N ARG A 9 -6.96 -11.22 -3.07
CA ARG A 9 -6.88 -10.87 -4.49
C ARG A 9 -6.35 -9.47 -4.70
N ILE A 10 -6.79 -8.52 -3.88
CA ILE A 10 -6.29 -7.14 -3.94
C ILE A 10 -4.80 -7.11 -3.60
N SER A 11 -4.38 -7.79 -2.54
CA SER A 11 -2.97 -7.87 -2.15
C SER A 11 -2.10 -8.42 -3.27
N ILE A 12 -2.48 -9.56 -3.86
CA ILE A 12 -1.74 -10.17 -4.98
C ILE A 12 -1.72 -9.23 -6.19
N ALA A 13 -2.85 -8.62 -6.56
CA ALA A 13 -2.92 -7.71 -7.70
C ALA A 13 -2.03 -6.48 -7.50
N VAL A 14 -2.07 -5.86 -6.31
CA VAL A 14 -1.29 -4.66 -5.99
C VAL A 14 0.21 -4.97 -5.98
N ILE A 15 0.62 -6.11 -5.42
CA ILE A 15 2.02 -6.54 -5.46
C ILE A 15 2.47 -6.82 -6.89
N ALA A 16 1.67 -7.54 -7.69
CA ALA A 16 1.99 -7.81 -9.09
C ALA A 16 2.12 -6.52 -9.91
N ILE A 17 1.19 -5.57 -9.73
CA ILE A 17 1.26 -4.24 -10.35
C ILE A 17 2.53 -3.52 -9.90
N GLY A 18 2.88 -3.56 -8.61
CA GLY A 18 4.11 -2.94 -8.11
C GLY A 18 5.37 -3.52 -8.74
N ILE A 19 5.44 -4.83 -8.93
CA ILE A 19 6.55 -5.48 -9.62
C ILE A 19 6.60 -5.02 -11.09
N ILE A 20 5.47 -5.03 -11.80
CA ILE A 20 5.41 -4.58 -13.21
C ILE A 20 5.86 -3.11 -13.32
N LEU A 21 5.35 -2.24 -12.45
CA LEU A 21 5.72 -0.82 -12.46
C LEU A 21 7.21 -0.63 -12.12
N SER A 22 7.75 -1.40 -11.18
CA SER A 22 9.17 -1.29 -10.79
C SER A 22 10.11 -1.85 -11.86
N SER A 23 9.71 -2.90 -12.58
CA SER A 23 10.53 -3.57 -13.59
C SER A 23 10.43 -2.96 -14.98
N PHE A 24 9.30 -2.35 -15.34
CA PHE A 24 9.07 -1.81 -16.68
C PHE A 24 8.87 -0.31 -16.67
N TYR A 25 7.95 0.21 -15.86
CA TYR A 25 7.61 1.63 -15.86
C TYR A 25 8.77 2.50 -15.35
N ARG A 26 9.31 2.20 -14.18
CA ARG A 26 10.41 2.98 -13.57
C ARG A 26 11.64 3.04 -14.49
N PRO A 27 12.16 1.92 -15.05
CA PRO A 27 13.28 1.97 -16.00
C PRO A 27 12.94 2.73 -17.28
N TYR A 28 11.70 2.65 -17.77
CA TYR A 28 11.26 3.41 -18.94
C TYR A 28 11.28 4.93 -18.68
N ILE A 29 10.76 5.37 -17.53
CA ILE A 29 10.78 6.79 -17.15
C ILE A 29 12.21 7.31 -17.06
N TYR A 30 13.09 6.59 -16.36
CA TYR A 30 14.49 7.00 -16.21
C TYR A 30 15.25 6.97 -17.54
N ARG A 31 15.07 5.94 -18.37
CA ARG A 31 15.76 5.82 -19.67
C ARG A 31 15.37 6.93 -20.63
N ASN A 32 14.11 7.36 -20.61
CA ASN A 32 13.60 8.39 -21.52
C ASN A 32 13.67 9.80 -20.92
N ASN A 33 14.24 9.98 -19.71
CA ASN A 33 14.27 11.25 -18.97
C ASN A 33 12.89 11.92 -18.87
N ILE A 34 11.83 11.11 -18.71
CA ILE A 34 10.47 11.62 -18.59
C ILE A 34 10.28 12.14 -17.16
N SER A 35 9.74 13.35 -17.00
CA SER A 35 9.35 13.86 -15.70
C SER A 35 7.95 13.35 -15.35
N ASP A 36 7.85 12.40 -14.43
CA ASP A 36 6.59 11.83 -13.93
C ASP A 36 6.24 12.34 -12.52
N PHE A 37 6.82 13.49 -12.14
CA PHE A 37 6.69 14.08 -10.81
C PHE A 37 7.19 13.19 -9.65
N GLY A 38 8.01 12.15 -9.94
CA GLY A 38 8.53 11.23 -8.93
C GLY A 38 7.61 10.06 -8.60
N PHE A 39 6.64 9.78 -9.46
CA PHE A 39 5.78 8.61 -9.27
C PHE A 39 6.59 7.31 -9.33
N ALA A 40 7.54 7.20 -10.27
CA ALA A 40 8.42 6.05 -10.41
C ALA A 40 9.20 5.74 -9.14
N ASP A 41 9.67 6.76 -8.42
CA ASP A 41 10.40 6.61 -7.17
C ASP A 41 9.50 6.00 -6.08
N THR A 42 8.25 6.46 -6.02
CA THR A 42 7.29 6.15 -4.94
C THR A 42 6.47 4.87 -5.07
N ILE A 43 6.63 4.12 -6.18
CA ILE A 43 5.88 2.87 -6.43
C ILE A 43 5.95 1.91 -5.24
N GLY A 44 7.15 1.75 -4.66
CA GLY A 44 7.38 0.82 -3.55
C GLY A 44 6.56 1.18 -2.32
N SER A 45 6.60 2.46 -1.92
CA SER A 45 5.84 2.98 -0.77
C SER A 45 4.34 2.94 -0.99
N LEU A 46 3.86 3.16 -2.22
CA LEU A 46 2.44 3.05 -2.54
C LEU A 46 1.93 1.61 -2.41
N VAL A 47 2.68 0.67 -2.97
CA VAL A 47 2.31 -0.74 -3.06
C VAL A 47 2.45 -1.44 -1.72
N SER A 48 3.48 -1.12 -0.94
CA SER A 48 3.79 -1.80 0.32
C SER A 48 2.67 -1.65 1.35
N VAL A 49 2.16 -0.44 1.57
CA VAL A 49 1.11 -0.19 2.58
C VAL A 49 -0.21 -0.87 2.18
N ILE A 50 -0.64 -0.68 0.92
CA ILE A 50 -1.89 -1.28 0.42
C ILE A 50 -1.77 -2.81 0.39
N GLY A 51 -0.69 -3.33 -0.17
CA GLY A 51 -0.43 -4.76 -0.33
C GLY A 51 -0.34 -5.48 1.02
N PHE A 52 0.39 -4.91 1.98
CA PHE A 52 0.57 -5.51 3.31
C PHE A 52 -0.71 -5.47 4.15
N CYS A 53 -1.39 -4.33 4.23
CA CYS A 53 -2.63 -4.23 5.02
C CYS A 53 -3.70 -5.19 4.50
N THR A 54 -3.87 -5.25 3.17
CA THR A 54 -4.82 -6.19 2.56
C THR A 54 -4.39 -7.65 2.72
N PHE A 55 -3.08 -7.94 2.70
CA PHE A 55 -2.58 -9.26 3.04
C PHE A 55 -2.94 -9.67 4.48
N VAL A 56 -2.69 -8.80 5.46
CA VAL A 56 -3.01 -9.04 6.88
C VAL A 56 -4.51 -9.31 7.06
N TRP A 57 -5.37 -8.49 6.45
CA TRP A 57 -6.83 -8.65 6.54
C TRP A 57 -7.35 -9.89 5.82
N SER A 58 -6.61 -10.42 4.84
CA SER A 58 -6.94 -11.70 4.22
C SER A 58 -6.77 -12.88 5.18
N ARG A 59 -5.79 -12.80 6.09
CA ARG A 59 -5.49 -13.85 7.08
C ARG A 59 -6.40 -13.76 8.29
N LYS A 60 -6.55 -12.55 8.84
CA LYS A 60 -7.39 -12.31 10.02
C LYS A 60 -8.27 -11.09 9.78
N GLU A 61 -9.57 -11.32 9.88
CA GLU A 61 -10.54 -10.25 9.78
C GLU A 61 -10.68 -9.57 11.13
N TYR A 62 -10.66 -8.25 11.13
CA TYR A 62 -10.91 -7.44 12.31
C TYR A 62 -12.14 -6.58 12.05
N SER A 63 -13.22 -6.85 12.80
CA SER A 63 -14.45 -6.05 12.78
C SER A 63 -14.24 -4.68 13.45
N ASN A 64 -13.31 -4.59 14.40
CA ASN A 64 -13.04 -3.36 15.13
C ASN A 64 -12.31 -2.33 14.25
N ARG A 65 -12.96 -1.20 13.99
CA ARG A 65 -12.45 -0.06 13.20
C ARG A 65 -11.13 0.49 13.75
N ILE A 66 -11.01 0.59 15.08
CA ILE A 66 -9.81 1.10 15.75
C ILE A 66 -8.61 0.19 15.44
N ARG A 67 -8.78 -1.14 15.49
CA ARG A 67 -7.71 -2.08 15.16
C ARG A 67 -7.27 -1.97 13.71
N ASN A 68 -8.20 -1.78 12.78
CA ASN A 68 -7.87 -1.60 11.37
C ASN A 68 -7.04 -0.33 11.15
N ILE A 69 -7.41 0.78 11.80
CA ILE A 69 -6.63 2.02 11.76
C ILE A 69 -5.23 1.80 12.34
N HIS A 70 -5.10 1.10 13.47
CA HIS A 70 -3.79 0.80 14.06
C HIS A 70 -2.90 -0.02 13.12
N ILE A 71 -3.45 -1.02 12.40
CA ILE A 71 -2.69 -1.80 11.43
C ILE A 71 -2.19 -0.90 10.30
N THR A 72 -3.06 -0.06 9.75
CA THR A 72 -2.68 0.88 8.69
C THR A 72 -1.61 1.85 9.19
N LEU A 73 -1.81 2.48 10.36
CA LEU A 73 -0.83 3.42 10.94
C LEU A 73 0.51 2.74 11.24
N ALA A 74 0.50 1.54 11.82
CA ALA A 74 1.73 0.78 12.06
C ALA A 74 2.48 0.49 10.76
N THR A 75 1.76 0.21 9.67
CA THR A 75 2.36 -0.04 8.35
C THR A 75 2.93 1.24 7.74
N ILE A 76 2.25 2.38 7.88
CA ILE A 76 2.79 3.69 7.46
C ILE A 76 4.05 4.03 8.26
N ILE A 77 4.00 3.90 9.59
CA ILE A 77 5.16 4.16 10.47
C ILE A 77 6.32 3.25 10.08
N TYR A 78 6.06 1.97 9.83
CA TYR A 78 7.08 1.05 9.34
C TYR A 78 7.70 1.51 8.03
N GLY A 79 6.90 1.96 7.05
CA GLY A 79 7.39 2.53 5.80
C GLY A 79 8.25 3.78 6.01
N ILE A 80 7.85 4.68 6.91
CA ILE A 80 8.63 5.89 7.24
C ILE A 80 9.96 5.52 7.92
N LEU A 81 9.94 4.56 8.85
CA LEU A 81 11.15 4.06 9.50
C LEU A 81 12.09 3.40 8.50
N TRP A 82 11.54 2.68 7.51
CA TRP A 82 12.32 2.09 6.43
C TRP A 82 13.09 3.16 5.64
N GLU A 83 12.43 4.27 5.28
CA GLU A 83 13.09 5.40 4.62
C GLU A 83 14.16 6.05 5.52
N PHE A 84 13.90 6.16 6.83
CA PHE A 84 14.86 6.69 7.78
C PHE A 84 16.12 5.83 7.92
N LEU A 85 16.03 4.51 7.72
CA LEU A 85 17.21 3.64 7.65
C LEU A 85 18.06 3.92 6.41
N GLY A 86 17.43 4.33 5.30
CA GLY A 86 18.13 4.84 4.12
C GLY A 86 18.86 6.16 4.37
N TYR A 87 18.31 7.02 5.24
CA TYR A 87 19.00 8.25 5.66
C TYR A 87 20.32 7.96 6.43
N ILE A 88 20.39 6.87 7.18
CA ILE A 88 21.58 6.47 7.95
C ILE A 88 22.57 5.66 7.08
N ASN A 89 22.38 5.61 5.75
CA ASN A 89 23.19 4.81 4.80
C ASN A 89 23.25 3.31 5.12
N LEU A 90 22.29 2.78 5.88
CA LEU A 90 22.22 1.34 6.15
C LEU A 90 21.58 0.60 4.96
N TYR A 91 20.49 1.12 4.39
CA TYR A 91 19.78 0.53 3.25
C TYR A 91 18.99 1.57 2.44
N GLY A 92 19.32 1.77 1.15
CA GLY A 92 18.56 2.64 0.23
C GLY A 92 18.90 4.14 0.31
N THR A 93 18.21 4.97 -0.46
CA THR A 93 18.33 6.44 -0.49
C THR A 93 17.11 7.08 0.14
N PHE A 94 17.30 8.02 1.08
CA PHE A 94 16.19 8.75 1.70
C PHE A 94 15.44 9.62 0.68
N ASP A 95 14.17 9.29 0.39
CA ASP A 95 13.29 10.13 -0.44
C ASP A 95 12.09 10.65 0.36
N LYS A 96 11.96 11.98 0.43
CA LYS A 96 10.80 12.64 1.07
C LYS A 96 9.49 12.31 0.35
N LYS A 97 9.54 12.00 -0.95
CA LYS A 97 8.36 11.59 -1.73
C LYS A 97 7.83 10.24 -1.26
N ASP A 98 8.68 9.33 -0.83
CA ASP A 98 8.28 8.02 -0.31
C ASP A 98 7.50 8.12 1.00
N ILE A 99 7.88 9.05 1.88
CA ILE A 99 7.10 9.37 3.10
C ILE A 99 5.68 9.85 2.74
N VAL A 100 5.57 10.77 1.76
CA VAL A 100 4.28 11.28 1.29
C VAL A 100 3.46 10.16 0.65
N ALA A 101 4.10 9.29 -0.14
CA ALA A 101 3.46 8.15 -0.77
C ALA A 101 2.97 7.10 0.24
N ALA A 102 3.71 6.84 1.31
CA ALA A 102 3.27 5.98 2.41
C ALA A 102 2.01 6.54 3.10
N ALA A 103 1.93 7.86 3.30
CA ALA A 103 0.73 8.49 3.85
C ALA A 103 -0.47 8.39 2.90
N ILE A 104 -0.27 8.70 1.61
CA ILE A 104 -1.32 8.61 0.57
C ILE A 104 -1.84 7.17 0.44
N SER A 105 -0.96 6.19 0.39
CA SER A 105 -1.34 4.78 0.31
C SER A 105 -2.08 4.30 1.55
N GLY A 106 -1.75 4.82 2.74
CA GLY A 106 -2.52 4.63 3.96
C GLY A 106 -3.98 5.10 3.83
N ILE A 107 -4.18 6.29 3.26
CA ILE A 107 -5.51 6.85 2.98
C ILE A 107 -6.28 5.96 1.99
N PHE A 108 -5.65 5.56 0.88
CA PHE A 108 -6.26 4.64 -0.09
C PHE A 108 -6.63 3.30 0.55
N THR A 109 -5.75 2.75 1.38
CA THR A 109 -5.97 1.51 2.11
C THR A 109 -7.20 1.60 3.02
N TYR A 110 -7.35 2.72 3.72
CA TYR A 110 -8.53 2.98 4.55
C TYR A 110 -9.83 3.05 3.73
N PHE A 111 -9.81 3.70 2.56
CA PHE A 111 -10.97 3.74 1.65
C PHE A 111 -11.32 2.35 1.11
N ILE A 112 -10.32 1.55 0.69
CA ILE A 112 -10.52 0.17 0.24
C ILE A 112 -11.19 -0.65 1.33
N LYS A 113 -10.69 -0.57 2.56
CA LYS A 113 -11.25 -1.29 3.71
C LYS A 113 -12.71 -0.92 3.94
N THR A 114 -12.98 0.39 4.00
CA THR A 114 -14.32 0.94 4.27
C THR A 114 -15.32 0.56 3.18
N TYR A 115 -14.91 0.64 1.91
CA TYR A 115 -15.75 0.27 0.78
C TYR A 115 -16.14 -1.21 0.82
N ILE A 116 -15.19 -2.12 1.11
CA ILE A 116 -15.46 -3.56 1.18
C ILE A 116 -16.41 -3.88 2.34
N GLU A 117 -16.19 -3.29 3.52
CA GLU A 117 -17.09 -3.50 4.67
C GLU A 117 -18.51 -3.02 4.37
N TYR A 118 -18.65 -1.83 3.80
CA TYR A 118 -19.96 -1.27 3.40
C TYR A 118 -20.69 -2.18 2.40
N ARG A 119 -19.99 -2.70 1.39
CA ARG A 119 -20.57 -3.60 0.38
C ARG A 119 -21.08 -4.91 0.98
N TYR A 120 -20.44 -5.43 2.02
CA TYR A 120 -20.87 -6.65 2.69
C TYR A 120 -22.02 -6.41 3.66
N GLN A 121 -21.99 -5.33 4.46
CA GLN A 121 -23.13 -4.97 5.30
C GLN A 121 -24.41 -4.80 4.48
N LYS A 122 -24.33 -4.12 3.33
CA LYS A 122 -25.48 -3.97 2.42
C LYS A 122 -25.98 -5.31 1.85
N LYS A 123 -25.13 -6.33 1.76
CA LYS A 123 -25.50 -7.65 1.27
C LYS A 123 -26.18 -8.51 2.34
N GLU A 124 -25.82 -8.32 3.61
CA GLU A 124 -26.47 -9.01 4.75
C GLU A 124 -27.86 -8.45 5.08
N LEU A 125 -28.13 -7.20 4.68
CA LEU A 125 -29.44 -6.53 4.84
C LEU A 125 -30.46 -6.88 3.73
N LYS A 126 -30.08 -7.68 2.72
CA LYS A 126 -30.94 -8.11 1.61
C LYS A 126 -31.21 -9.60 1.71
#